data_AF-B0WLX3-F1
#
_entry.id   AF-B0WLX3-F1
#
_cell.length_a   1.000
_cell.length_b   1.000
_cell.length_c   1.000
_cell.angle_alpha   90.00
_cell.angle_beta   90.00
_cell.angle_gamma   90.00
#
_symmetry.space_group_name_H-M   'P 1'
#
loop_
_entity.id
_entity.type
_entity.pdbx_description
1 polymer ?
#
loop_
_entity_poly.entity_id
_entity_poly.type
_entity_poly.pdbx_seq_one_letter_code
_entity_poly.pdbx_strand_id
1 'polypeptide(L)'
;MKIAVFLFLMITVACGQSDGGAKRVKRSVGYELIETRLENLHITFAGLLGSLINTVNKNQNLTEARFVDFRKSVAETNSKLLERIVKLETLGSTSLQNQKSMEDKIISKVSILANDTKCSRPHFKSHVHNPCESAKSSGVYNLPDLNKKVYCEMTNMGGGWLTVQYRSDSILSFSRSWVAYRNGFGGPDVDNYWLGLDPLHQLTTSGQYELAIEMVDTNSSYKYARYAHFHVADESEQYKLTVHGFSGTLPDKFSLHNNLYFYTHDRDNSERCVKQFPRT
;
A
#
# COMPACT_ATOMS: atom_id res chain seq x y z
N MET A 1 -3.12 23.01 2.13
CA MET A 1 -4.32 23.30 1.30
C MET A 1 -5.34 22.18 1.57
N LYS A 2 -6.64 22.34 1.26
CA LYS A 2 -7.72 21.46 1.78
C LYS A 2 -8.80 21.13 0.74
N ILE A 3 -9.22 19.87 0.63
CA ILE A 3 -10.23 19.37 -0.33
C ILE A 3 -11.30 18.48 0.35
N ALA A 4 -12.58 18.52 -0.08
CA ALA A 4 -13.69 17.74 0.48
C ALA A 4 -14.54 16.92 -0.54
N VAL A 5 -15.00 15.72 -0.13
CA VAL A 5 -15.74 14.67 -0.90
C VAL A 5 -16.74 13.92 0.02
N PHE A 6 -17.81 13.25 -0.47
CA PHE A 6 -18.82 12.56 0.41
C PHE A 6 -19.32 11.18 -0.16
N LEU A 7 -19.21 9.99 0.53
CA LEU A 7 -19.50 8.56 0.05
C LEU A 7 -19.37 7.36 1.12
N PHE A 8 -20.11 6.19 1.08
CA PHE A 8 -20.42 5.14 2.16
C PHE A 8 -19.93 3.58 2.08
N LEU A 9 -19.36 2.82 3.11
CA LEU A 9 -19.07 1.27 3.17
C LEU A 9 -18.57 0.47 4.52
N MET A 10 -18.35 -0.91 4.60
CA MET A 10 -17.95 -1.88 5.78
C MET A 10 -17.05 -3.21 5.45
N ILE A 11 -16.69 -4.38 6.14
CA ILE A 11 -16.91 -5.28 7.40
C ILE A 11 -15.72 -6.37 7.75
N THR A 12 -15.85 -7.49 8.57
CA THR A 12 -14.81 -8.52 9.18
C THR A 12 -15.16 -10.10 9.12
N VAL A 13 -14.64 -11.27 9.73
CA VAL A 13 -13.75 -11.90 10.86
C VAL A 13 -13.35 -13.45 10.55
N ALA A 14 -12.78 -14.56 11.22
CA ALA A 14 -12.35 -15.28 12.53
C ALA A 14 -11.15 -16.37 12.36
N CYS A 15 -10.73 -17.53 13.04
CA CYS A 15 -11.09 -18.59 14.11
C CYS A 15 -9.86 -19.55 14.66
N GLY A 16 -9.98 -20.82 15.25
CA GLY A 16 -8.87 -21.66 15.96
C GLY A 16 -8.90 -23.27 16.22
N GLN A 17 -8.00 -23.94 17.05
CA GLN A 17 -7.71 -25.47 17.32
C GLN A 17 -7.18 -25.88 18.79
N SER A 18 -6.67 -27.06 19.35
CA SER A 18 -6.22 -28.53 19.11
C SER A 18 -6.53 -29.55 20.34
N ASP A 19 -5.94 -30.72 20.84
CA ASP A 19 -4.69 -31.64 20.78
C ASP A 19 -4.78 -33.11 21.48
N GLY A 20 -3.70 -33.93 21.81
CA GLY A 20 -3.75 -35.39 22.36
C GLY A 20 -2.58 -36.17 23.17
N GLY A 21 -2.62 -37.55 23.38
CA GLY A 21 -1.68 -38.48 24.21
C GLY A 21 -1.90 -40.06 24.09
N ALA A 22 -1.39 -41.18 24.77
CA ALA A 22 -0.41 -41.72 25.83
C ALA A 22 -0.43 -43.36 25.88
N LYS A 23 0.20 -44.36 26.63
CA LYS A 23 1.41 -44.78 27.51
C LYS A 23 1.45 -46.38 27.80
N ARG A 24 2.48 -47.11 28.42
CA ARG A 24 2.60 -48.65 28.66
C ARG A 24 3.69 -49.27 29.67
N VAL A 25 3.74 -50.61 30.03
CA VAL A 25 4.68 -51.34 31.06
C VAL A 25 4.82 -52.95 31.05
N LYS A 26 5.82 -53.66 31.72
CA LYS A 26 5.97 -55.20 31.97
C LYS A 26 7.12 -55.77 32.94
N ARG A 27 7.17 -57.07 33.45
CA ARG A 27 8.32 -57.82 34.17
C ARG A 27 8.26 -59.42 34.34
N SER A 28 9.23 -60.12 35.04
CA SER A 28 9.35 -61.65 35.30
C SER A 28 10.29 -62.18 36.50
N VAL A 29 10.49 -63.53 36.77
CA VAL A 29 11.21 -64.21 37.96
C VAL A 29 11.84 -65.68 37.78
N GLY A 30 12.52 -66.36 38.77
CA GLY A 30 13.19 -67.75 38.74
C GLY A 30 13.70 -68.44 40.09
N TYR A 31 14.38 -69.65 40.12
CA TYR A 31 14.95 -70.35 41.37
C TYR A 31 16.33 -71.15 41.45
N GLU A 32 16.55 -72.51 41.39
CA GLU A 32 17.94 -73.16 41.43
C GLU A 32 18.71 -72.88 40.13
N LEU A 33 18.03 -73.18 39.03
CA LEU A 33 17.64 -72.27 37.96
C LEU A 33 18.11 -70.78 38.01
N ILE A 34 18.39 -70.14 39.15
CA ILE A 34 18.98 -68.79 39.24
C ILE A 34 20.45 -68.78 38.87
N GLU A 35 21.33 -69.68 39.32
CA GLU A 35 22.76 -69.56 38.99
C GLU A 35 22.99 -69.68 37.48
N THR A 36 22.45 -70.73 36.87
CA THR A 36 22.46 -70.89 35.41
C THR A 36 21.74 -69.73 34.70
N ARG A 37 20.67 -69.15 35.29
CA ARG A 37 20.06 -67.92 34.73
C ARG A 37 20.89 -66.66 34.96
N LEU A 38 21.74 -66.61 35.98
CA LEU A 38 22.60 -65.47 36.30
C LEU A 38 23.77 -65.42 35.33
N GLU A 39 24.39 -66.57 35.04
CA GLU A 39 25.38 -66.70 33.96
C GLU A 39 24.76 -66.37 32.60
N ASN A 40 23.61 -66.97 32.26
CA ASN A 40 22.89 -66.65 31.03
C ASN A 40 22.45 -65.17 30.98
N LEU A 41 22.11 -64.55 32.12
CA LEU A 41 21.79 -63.12 32.21
C LEU A 41 23.05 -62.25 32.01
N HIS A 42 24.21 -62.65 32.53
CA HIS A 42 25.48 -61.97 32.28
C HIS A 42 25.87 -62.03 30.80
N ILE A 43 25.75 -63.21 30.16
CA ILE A 43 25.99 -63.39 28.72
C ILE A 43 25.00 -62.55 27.90
N THR A 44 23.71 -62.60 28.25
CA THR A 44 22.66 -61.80 27.60
C THR A 44 22.90 -60.30 27.77
N PHE A 45 23.30 -59.86 28.95
CA PHE A 45 23.58 -58.46 29.25
C PHE A 45 24.83 -57.95 28.51
N ALA A 46 25.90 -58.75 28.43
CA ALA A 46 27.07 -58.45 27.61
C ALA A 46 26.72 -58.32 26.12
N GLY A 47 25.89 -59.24 25.59
CA GLY A 47 25.38 -59.16 24.21
C GLY A 47 24.51 -57.91 23.96
N LEU A 48 23.63 -57.57 24.91
CA LEU A 48 22.81 -56.35 24.85
C LEU A 48 23.66 -55.08 24.94
N LEU A 49 24.69 -55.04 25.78
CA LEU A 49 25.64 -53.93 25.85
C LEU A 49 26.42 -53.76 24.54
N GLY A 50 26.94 -54.86 23.96
CA GLY A 50 27.61 -54.82 22.66
C GLY A 50 26.70 -54.31 21.54
N SER A 51 25.44 -54.76 21.51
CA SER A 51 24.42 -54.28 20.57
C SER A 51 24.08 -52.79 20.78
N LEU A 52 23.98 -52.34 22.03
CA LEU A 52 23.77 -50.93 22.38
C LEU A 52 24.95 -50.05 21.96
N ILE A 53 26.19 -50.45 22.26
CA ILE A 53 27.41 -49.74 21.85
C ILE A 53 27.48 -49.61 20.32
N ASN A 54 27.24 -50.70 19.59
CA ASN A 54 27.19 -50.69 18.12
C ASN A 54 26.09 -49.75 17.59
N THR A 55 24.93 -49.71 18.25
CA THR A 55 23.83 -48.82 17.87
C THR A 55 24.15 -47.34 18.15
N VAL A 56 24.74 -47.03 19.30
CA VAL A 56 25.17 -45.68 19.68
C VAL A 56 26.25 -45.18 18.71
N ASN A 57 27.30 -45.97 18.48
CA ASN A 57 28.39 -45.62 17.56
C ASN A 57 27.87 -45.39 16.12
N LYS A 58 26.94 -46.25 15.64
CA LYS A 58 26.31 -46.07 14.32
C LYS A 58 25.48 -44.78 14.24
N ASN A 59 24.70 -44.48 15.28
CA ASN A 59 23.90 -43.25 15.34
C ASN A 59 24.77 -41.99 15.45
N GLN A 60 25.86 -42.05 16.22
CA GLN A 60 26.83 -40.96 16.34
C GLN A 60 27.52 -40.69 15.00
N ASN A 61 28.06 -41.71 14.33
CA ASN A 61 28.70 -41.56 13.02
C ASN A 61 27.73 -41.04 11.94
N LEU A 62 26.47 -41.51 11.93
CA LEU A 62 25.43 -41.01 11.03
C LEU A 62 25.06 -39.54 11.33
N THR A 63 25.08 -39.14 12.60
CA THR A 63 24.80 -37.76 13.02
C THR A 63 25.93 -36.82 12.63
N GLU A 64 27.19 -37.23 12.84
CA GLU A 64 28.36 -36.44 12.43
C GLU A 64 28.41 -36.25 10.91
N ALA A 65 28.19 -37.32 10.13
CA ALA A 65 28.11 -37.23 8.66
C ALA A 65 27.05 -36.21 8.20
N ARG A 66 25.86 -36.24 8.80
CA ARG A 66 24.79 -35.26 8.51
C ARG A 66 25.18 -33.83 8.89
N PHE A 67 25.92 -33.62 9.98
CA PHE A 67 26.42 -32.29 10.35
C PHE A 67 27.51 -31.80 9.39
N VAL A 68 28.39 -32.68 8.90
CA VAL A 68 29.38 -32.34 7.86
C VAL A 68 28.69 -31.93 6.55
N ASP A 69 27.73 -32.72 6.07
CA ASP A 69 26.94 -32.41 4.87
C ASP A 69 26.15 -31.10 5.01
N PHE A 70 25.51 -30.89 6.16
CA PHE A 70 24.80 -29.64 6.46
C PHE A 70 25.74 -28.43 6.46
N ARG A 71 26.90 -28.52 7.12
CA ARG A 71 27.91 -27.44 7.13
C ARG A 71 28.42 -27.13 5.72
N LYS A 72 28.62 -28.14 4.87
CA LYS A 72 28.99 -27.97 3.46
C LYS A 72 27.89 -27.24 2.68
N SER A 73 26.64 -27.69 2.79
CA SER A 73 25.48 -27.06 2.14
C SER A 73 25.29 -25.58 2.56
N VAL A 74 25.47 -25.27 3.85
CA VAL A 74 25.46 -23.89 4.36
C VAL A 74 26.63 -23.07 3.79
N ALA A 75 27.85 -23.61 3.74
CA ALA A 75 29.01 -22.91 3.17
C ALA A 75 28.83 -22.61 1.67
N GLU A 76 28.35 -23.57 0.88
CA GLU A 76 28.03 -23.37 -0.54
C GLU A 76 26.92 -22.32 -0.75
N THR A 77 25.90 -22.32 0.11
CA THR A 77 24.80 -21.34 0.05
C THR A 77 25.29 -19.93 0.39
N ASN A 78 26.15 -19.79 1.41
CA ASN A 78 26.75 -18.52 1.80
C ASN A 78 27.69 -17.98 0.71
N SER A 79 28.47 -18.84 0.05
CA SER A 79 29.32 -18.43 -1.09
C SER A 79 28.48 -17.84 -2.24
N LYS A 80 27.42 -18.54 -2.64
CA LYS A 80 26.47 -18.10 -3.68
C LYS A 80 25.70 -16.83 -3.28
N LEU A 81 25.54 -16.56 -1.99
CA LEU A 81 24.95 -15.32 -1.47
C LEU A 81 25.94 -14.14 -1.56
N LEU A 82 27.19 -14.34 -1.18
CA LEU A 82 28.25 -13.32 -1.27
C LEU A 82 28.48 -12.87 -2.72
N GLU A 83 28.53 -13.81 -3.68
CA GLU A 83 28.60 -13.50 -5.11
C GLU A 83 27.45 -12.59 -5.58
N ARG A 84 26.24 -12.82 -5.07
CA ARG A 84 25.05 -12.00 -5.38
C ARG A 84 25.14 -10.61 -4.77
N ILE A 85 25.65 -10.49 -3.54
CA ILE A 85 25.85 -9.20 -2.85
C ILE A 85 26.83 -8.34 -3.64
N VAL A 86 28.02 -8.86 -3.97
CA VAL A 86 29.03 -8.14 -4.77
C VAL A 86 28.49 -7.73 -6.15
N LYS A 87 27.65 -8.58 -6.78
CA LYS A 87 26.97 -8.24 -8.03
C LYS A 87 25.94 -7.11 -7.88
N LEU A 88 25.25 -7.02 -6.74
CA LEU A 88 24.31 -5.92 -6.47
C LEU A 88 25.04 -4.61 -6.15
N GLU A 89 26.14 -4.67 -5.39
CA GLU A 89 26.98 -3.50 -5.06
C GLU A 89 27.63 -2.89 -6.32
N THR A 90 28.15 -3.72 -7.22
CA THR A 90 28.72 -3.29 -8.50
C THR A 90 27.65 -2.71 -9.43
N LEU A 91 26.47 -3.34 -9.55
CA LEU A 91 25.34 -2.77 -10.31
C LEU A 91 24.86 -1.43 -9.73
N GLY A 92 24.75 -1.31 -8.40
CA GLY A 92 24.40 -0.05 -7.72
C GLY A 92 25.41 1.06 -8.00
N SER A 93 26.70 0.74 -7.93
CA SER A 93 27.80 1.68 -8.22
C SER A 93 27.77 2.13 -9.69
N THR A 94 27.55 1.21 -10.63
CA THR A 94 27.39 1.53 -12.06
C THR A 94 26.16 2.41 -12.30
N SER A 95 25.04 2.13 -11.64
CA SER A 95 23.82 2.94 -11.74
C SER A 95 24.06 4.37 -11.23
N LEU A 96 24.71 4.53 -10.08
CA LEU A 96 25.05 5.84 -9.50
C LEU A 96 26.03 6.63 -10.38
N GLN A 97 27.01 5.96 -11.01
CA GLN A 97 27.92 6.60 -11.97
C GLN A 97 27.20 7.04 -13.24
N ASN A 98 26.26 6.24 -13.75
CA ASN A 98 25.42 6.60 -14.89
C ASN A 98 24.50 7.79 -14.56
N GLN A 99 23.92 7.82 -13.35
CA GLN A 99 23.13 8.96 -12.87
C GLN A 99 23.97 10.23 -12.82
N LYS A 100 25.16 10.21 -12.19
CA LYS A 100 26.06 11.38 -12.15
C LYS A 100 26.45 11.84 -13.56
N SER A 101 26.81 10.90 -14.45
CA SER A 101 27.12 11.23 -15.84
C SER A 101 25.91 11.76 -16.63
N MET A 102 24.68 11.53 -16.18
CA MET A 102 23.47 12.14 -16.73
C MET A 102 23.22 13.52 -16.12
N GLU A 103 23.41 13.69 -14.82
CA GLU A 103 23.37 14.97 -14.11
C GLU A 103 24.39 15.97 -14.69
N ASP A 104 25.64 15.56 -14.89
CA ASP A 104 26.69 16.37 -15.54
C ASP A 104 26.26 16.84 -16.94
N LYS A 105 25.66 15.95 -17.74
CA LYS A 105 25.15 16.24 -19.09
C LYS A 105 23.92 17.16 -19.07
N ILE A 106 23.08 17.07 -18.03
CA ILE A 106 21.94 17.98 -17.83
C ILE A 106 22.47 19.36 -17.43
N ILE A 107 23.36 19.45 -16.44
CA ILE A 107 23.99 20.69 -15.97
C ILE A 107 24.70 21.40 -17.13
N SER A 108 25.46 20.66 -17.94
CA SER A 108 26.14 21.19 -19.13
C SER A 108 25.20 21.69 -20.23
N LYS A 109 23.96 21.21 -20.31
CA LYS A 109 22.95 21.72 -21.26
C LYS A 109 22.19 22.92 -20.66
N VAL A 110 21.86 22.86 -19.37
CA VAL A 110 21.17 23.93 -18.64
C VAL A 110 22.04 25.19 -18.57
N SER A 111 23.36 25.09 -18.42
CA SER A 111 24.26 26.25 -18.41
C SER A 111 24.36 26.95 -19.77
N ILE A 112 24.29 26.21 -20.88
CA ILE A 112 24.22 26.78 -22.24
C ILE A 112 22.87 27.50 -22.42
N LEU A 113 21.76 26.80 -22.14
CA LEU A 113 20.41 27.37 -22.24
C LEU A 113 20.24 28.65 -21.40
N ALA A 114 20.80 28.68 -20.19
CA ALA A 114 20.74 29.82 -19.29
C ALA A 114 21.45 31.08 -19.84
N ASN A 115 22.55 30.89 -20.59
CA ASN A 115 23.29 32.01 -21.21
C ASN A 115 22.56 32.58 -22.44
N ASP A 116 21.94 31.73 -23.25
CA ASP A 116 21.14 32.18 -24.40
C ASP A 116 19.83 32.87 -23.97
N THR A 117 19.25 32.46 -22.84
CA THR A 117 18.05 33.10 -22.28
C THR A 117 18.36 34.38 -21.51
N LYS A 118 18.63 35.48 -22.22
CA LYS A 118 18.43 36.84 -21.69
C LYS A 118 16.93 37.21 -21.61
N CYS A 119 16.13 36.26 -21.13
CA CYS A 119 14.67 36.33 -21.08
C CYS A 119 14.23 36.79 -19.68
N SER A 120 13.44 37.86 -19.62
CA SER A 120 12.56 38.09 -18.48
C SER A 120 11.72 36.84 -18.26
N ARG A 121 11.67 36.32 -17.02
CA ARG A 121 10.94 35.10 -16.69
C ARG A 121 9.52 35.14 -17.27
N PRO A 122 9.10 34.15 -18.08
CA PRO A 122 7.68 33.94 -18.31
C PRO A 122 7.01 33.75 -16.96
N HIS A 123 5.92 34.48 -16.70
CA HIS A 123 5.10 34.28 -15.51
C HIS A 123 4.28 32.98 -15.66
N PHE A 124 4.97 31.84 -15.54
CA PHE A 124 4.31 30.58 -15.23
C PHE A 124 3.65 30.76 -13.86
N LYS A 125 2.31 30.70 -13.80
CA LYS A 125 1.56 30.76 -12.54
C LYS A 125 1.85 29.50 -11.74
N SER A 126 2.92 29.51 -10.94
CA SER A 126 3.43 28.36 -10.18
C SER A 126 2.56 27.95 -8.99
N HIS A 127 1.33 28.48 -8.90
CA HIS A 127 0.39 28.27 -7.82
C HIS A 127 -1.01 28.54 -8.38
N VAL A 128 -1.88 27.54 -8.36
CA VAL A 128 -3.31 27.76 -8.56
C VAL A 128 -3.82 28.46 -7.30
N HIS A 129 -4.47 29.61 -7.42
CA HIS A 129 -4.95 30.31 -6.22
C HIS A 129 -6.21 29.63 -5.68
N ASN A 130 -6.10 28.98 -4.53
CA ASN A 130 -7.24 28.42 -3.80
C ASN A 130 -8.01 29.56 -3.08
N PRO A 131 -9.22 29.94 -3.53
CA PRO A 131 -9.96 31.04 -2.92
C PRO A 131 -10.35 30.75 -1.46
N CYS A 132 -10.50 29.47 -1.10
CA CYS A 132 -10.97 29.05 0.22
C CYS A 132 -9.94 29.33 1.34
N GLU A 133 -8.68 29.64 0.99
CA GLU A 133 -7.65 30.07 1.95
C GLU A 133 -7.79 31.55 2.37
N SER A 134 -8.62 32.33 1.67
CA SER A 134 -8.93 33.74 2.00
C SER A 134 -10.43 34.06 2.11
N ALA A 135 -11.29 33.07 1.85
CA ALA A 135 -12.72 33.17 2.07
C ALA A 135 -13.06 33.48 3.54
N LYS A 136 -14.14 34.24 3.76
CA LYS A 136 -14.56 34.70 5.11
C LYS A 136 -15.82 34.01 5.64
N SER A 137 -16.49 33.23 4.80
CA SER A 137 -17.77 32.58 5.02
C SER A 137 -17.91 31.40 4.07
N SER A 138 -18.69 30.38 4.41
CA SER A 138 -19.01 29.33 3.44
C SER A 138 -19.80 29.89 2.26
N GLY A 139 -19.59 29.36 1.05
CA GLY A 139 -20.27 29.83 -0.16
C GLY A 139 -19.51 29.55 -1.46
N VAL A 140 -20.05 30.02 -2.58
CA VAL A 140 -19.49 29.79 -3.91
C VAL A 140 -18.49 30.89 -4.29
N TYR A 141 -17.28 30.49 -4.66
CA TYR A 141 -16.19 31.38 -5.08
C TYR A 141 -15.68 31.03 -6.47
N ASN A 142 -15.17 32.03 -7.19
CA ASN A 142 -14.50 31.83 -8.48
C ASN A 142 -13.08 31.29 -8.27
N LEU A 143 -12.70 30.30 -9.08
CA LEU A 143 -11.37 29.72 -9.20
C LEU A 143 -10.81 30.12 -10.58
N PRO A 144 -10.27 31.34 -10.71
CA PRO A 144 -10.08 32.00 -12.00
C PRO A 144 -9.01 31.33 -12.87
N ASP A 145 -7.97 30.76 -12.26
CA ASP A 145 -6.87 30.10 -12.98
C ASP A 145 -7.34 28.86 -13.77
N LEU A 146 -8.46 28.25 -13.36
CA LEU A 146 -9.04 27.07 -13.99
C LEU A 146 -10.37 27.36 -14.72
N ASN A 147 -10.80 28.63 -14.73
CA ASN A 147 -12.14 29.05 -15.19
C ASN A 147 -13.29 28.22 -14.58
N LYS A 148 -13.25 28.01 -13.25
CA LYS A 148 -14.25 27.25 -12.49
C LYS A 148 -14.90 28.09 -11.39
N LYS A 149 -16.01 27.59 -10.86
CA LYS A 149 -16.52 27.92 -9.53
C LYS A 149 -16.25 26.74 -8.59
N VAL A 150 -16.07 27.01 -7.30
CA VAL A 150 -15.97 26.02 -6.22
C VAL A 150 -16.80 26.46 -5.02
N TYR A 151 -17.35 25.52 -4.26
CA TYR A 151 -17.84 25.82 -2.91
C TYR A 151 -16.67 25.80 -1.94
N CYS A 152 -16.54 26.85 -1.13
CA CYS A 152 -15.64 26.89 0.01
C CYS A 152 -16.45 26.65 1.28
N GLU A 153 -16.03 25.68 2.10
CA GLU A 153 -16.60 25.42 3.41
C GLU A 153 -15.67 25.94 4.52
N MET A 154 -16.18 26.89 5.31
CA MET A 154 -15.41 27.71 6.25
C MET A 154 -15.75 27.49 7.72
N THR A 155 -16.76 26.68 8.01
CA THR A 155 -17.28 26.39 9.37
C THR A 155 -16.85 25.00 9.83
N ASN A 156 -17.09 23.97 9.02
CA ASN A 156 -16.80 22.58 9.34
C ASN A 156 -15.29 22.28 9.33
N MET A 157 -14.85 21.39 10.23
CA MET A 157 -13.46 20.91 10.35
C MET A 157 -12.39 22.03 10.30
N GLY A 158 -12.69 23.18 10.94
CA GLY A 158 -11.80 24.33 11.00
C GLY A 158 -11.64 25.10 9.68
N GLY A 159 -12.60 24.98 8.76
CA GLY A 159 -12.74 25.79 7.56
C GLY A 159 -11.63 25.68 6.51
N GLY A 160 -11.77 26.46 5.43
CA GLY A 160 -10.80 26.54 4.33
C GLY A 160 -10.89 25.40 3.31
N TRP A 161 -11.94 24.59 3.35
CA TRP A 161 -12.11 23.41 2.51
C TRP A 161 -12.64 23.78 1.13
N LEU A 162 -11.93 23.40 0.07
CA LEU A 162 -12.42 23.48 -1.32
C LEU A 162 -13.18 22.19 -1.64
N THR A 163 -14.49 22.26 -1.81
CA THR A 163 -15.28 21.07 -2.16
C THR A 163 -15.03 20.71 -3.64
N VAL A 164 -14.72 19.44 -3.93
CA VAL A 164 -14.46 18.95 -5.30
C VAL A 164 -15.52 17.97 -5.79
N GLN A 165 -16.25 17.37 -4.86
CA GLN A 165 -17.35 16.44 -5.12
C GLN A 165 -18.42 16.66 -4.04
N TYR A 166 -19.66 16.93 -4.46
CA TYR A 166 -20.80 16.99 -3.55
C TYR A 166 -21.99 16.21 -4.10
N ARG A 167 -22.67 15.46 -3.21
CA ARG A 167 -23.95 14.78 -3.44
C ARG A 167 -24.94 15.16 -2.33
N SER A 168 -26.12 15.61 -2.72
CA SER A 168 -27.30 15.75 -1.85
C SER A 168 -28.43 14.77 -2.24
N ASP A 169 -28.56 14.47 -3.53
CA ASP A 169 -29.69 13.75 -4.13
C ASP A 169 -29.24 12.85 -5.31
N SER A 170 -30.21 12.30 -6.06
CA SER A 170 -30.01 11.47 -7.26
C SER A 170 -30.27 12.18 -8.61
N ILE A 171 -30.63 13.46 -8.62
CA ILE A 171 -31.07 14.22 -9.81
C ILE A 171 -29.93 14.34 -10.82
N LEU A 172 -28.73 14.70 -10.36
CA LEU A 172 -27.56 14.72 -11.22
C LEU A 172 -26.96 13.31 -11.31
N SER A 173 -27.15 12.63 -12.45
CA SER A 173 -26.47 11.34 -12.68
C SER A 173 -24.95 11.52 -12.70
N PHE A 174 -24.23 10.60 -12.05
CA PHE A 174 -22.77 10.50 -12.09
C PHE A 174 -22.28 9.37 -13.03
N SER A 175 -23.19 8.58 -13.64
CA SER A 175 -22.80 7.55 -14.63
C SER A 175 -22.42 8.21 -15.96
N ARG A 176 -21.20 8.75 -16.04
CA ARG A 176 -20.73 9.60 -17.14
C ARG A 176 -19.46 9.08 -17.80
N SER A 177 -19.14 9.65 -18.95
CA SER A 177 -17.98 9.35 -19.77
C SER A 177 -16.68 9.90 -19.16
N TRP A 178 -15.55 9.41 -19.67
CA TRP A 178 -14.21 9.88 -19.29
C TRP A 178 -14.06 11.39 -19.49
N VAL A 179 -14.52 11.90 -20.64
CA VAL A 179 -14.42 13.33 -20.99
C VAL A 179 -15.22 14.19 -20.00
N ALA A 180 -16.37 13.71 -19.51
CA ALA A 180 -17.13 14.41 -18.48
C ALA A 180 -16.42 14.39 -17.12
N TYR A 181 -15.88 13.24 -16.70
CA TYR A 181 -15.11 13.14 -15.46
C TYR A 181 -13.80 13.95 -15.48
N ARG A 182 -13.14 14.04 -16.64
CA ARG A 182 -12.01 14.95 -16.88
C ARG A 182 -12.43 16.41 -16.73
N ASN A 183 -13.44 16.84 -17.49
CA ASN A 183 -13.83 18.26 -17.59
C ASN A 183 -14.60 18.78 -16.37
N GLY A 184 -15.24 17.91 -15.59
CA GLY A 184 -16.19 18.29 -14.53
C GLY A 184 -17.63 18.44 -15.03
N PHE A 185 -18.60 18.31 -14.12
CA PHE A 185 -20.03 18.39 -14.40
C PHE A 185 -20.86 18.78 -13.16
N GLY A 186 -22.06 19.32 -13.38
CA GLY A 186 -22.83 19.99 -12.33
C GLY A 186 -22.24 21.36 -11.99
N GLY A 187 -22.58 21.90 -10.82
CA GLY A 187 -21.95 23.11 -10.29
C GLY A 187 -22.21 23.31 -8.79
N PRO A 188 -21.36 24.08 -8.10
CA PRO A 188 -21.53 24.40 -6.68
C PRO A 188 -22.75 25.30 -6.38
N ASP A 189 -23.39 25.85 -7.40
CA ASP A 189 -24.66 26.59 -7.28
C ASP A 189 -25.92 25.68 -7.28
N VAL A 190 -25.76 24.34 -7.35
CA VAL A 190 -26.85 23.40 -7.74
C VAL A 190 -26.83 22.05 -7.00
N ASP A 191 -26.27 22.01 -5.78
CA ASP A 191 -26.27 20.88 -4.81
C ASP A 191 -25.70 19.51 -5.25
N ASN A 192 -25.34 19.31 -6.51
CA ASN A 192 -24.52 18.17 -6.95
C ASN A 192 -23.47 18.63 -7.96
N TYR A 193 -22.21 18.24 -7.75
CA TYR A 193 -21.16 18.45 -8.75
C TYR A 193 -19.93 17.56 -8.60
N TRP A 194 -19.17 17.51 -9.69
CA TRP A 194 -17.80 17.01 -9.78
C TRP A 194 -16.93 18.07 -10.45
N LEU A 195 -15.86 18.54 -9.79
CA LEU A 195 -15.05 19.67 -10.27
C LEU A 195 -14.34 19.37 -11.61
N GLY A 196 -13.94 18.12 -11.82
CA GLY A 196 -13.14 17.63 -12.95
C GLY A 196 -11.76 17.13 -12.52
N LEU A 197 -11.28 16.07 -13.15
CA LEU A 197 -9.96 15.48 -12.88
C LEU A 197 -8.81 16.39 -13.31
N ASP A 198 -8.94 17.13 -14.43
CA ASP A 198 -7.91 18.09 -14.86
C ASP A 198 -7.74 19.25 -13.85
N PRO A 199 -8.81 19.88 -13.34
CA PRO A 199 -8.72 20.80 -12.20
C PRO A 199 -8.15 20.19 -10.92
N LEU A 200 -8.52 18.95 -10.59
CA LEU A 200 -8.03 18.23 -9.40
C LEU A 200 -6.53 17.96 -9.45
N HIS A 201 -6.02 17.54 -10.61
CA HIS A 201 -4.61 17.37 -10.87
C HIS A 201 -3.85 18.71 -10.75
N GLN A 202 -4.36 19.77 -11.40
CA GLN A 202 -3.73 21.10 -11.35
C GLN A 202 -3.70 21.70 -9.93
N LEU A 203 -4.77 21.52 -9.15
CA LEU A 203 -4.79 21.87 -7.72
C LEU A 203 -3.73 21.05 -6.95
N THR A 204 -3.85 19.73 -6.95
CA THR A 204 -2.99 18.85 -6.11
C THR A 204 -1.52 18.81 -6.52
N THR A 205 -1.18 19.26 -7.72
CA THR A 205 0.21 19.46 -8.16
C THR A 205 0.78 20.81 -7.70
N SER A 206 -0.06 21.83 -7.44
CA SER A 206 0.41 23.18 -7.08
C SER A 206 0.77 23.35 -5.60
N GLY A 207 0.65 22.31 -4.77
CA GLY A 207 0.92 22.38 -3.33
C GLY A 207 0.49 21.11 -2.59
N GLN A 208 0.68 21.07 -1.27
CA GLN A 208 0.23 19.94 -0.45
C GLN A 208 -1.24 20.12 -0.02
N TYR A 209 -2.06 19.15 -0.39
CA TYR A 209 -3.49 19.08 -0.03
C TYR A 209 -3.77 17.93 0.93
N GLU A 210 -4.58 18.19 1.95
CA GLU A 210 -5.32 17.15 2.66
C GLU A 210 -6.70 16.95 2.03
N LEU A 211 -7.20 15.71 2.07
CA LEU A 211 -8.56 15.34 1.67
C LEU A 211 -9.37 15.02 2.92
N ALA A 212 -10.53 15.65 3.09
CA ALA A 212 -11.60 15.15 3.93
C ALA A 212 -12.63 14.39 3.09
N ILE A 213 -13.19 13.34 3.68
CA ILE A 213 -14.42 12.70 3.22
C ILE A 213 -15.44 12.81 4.34
N GLU A 214 -16.60 13.41 4.10
CA GLU A 214 -17.67 13.58 5.08
C GLU A 214 -18.91 12.77 4.67
N MET A 215 -19.76 12.38 5.61
CA MET A 215 -20.94 11.55 5.39
C MET A 215 -22.02 11.87 6.42
N VAL A 216 -23.28 11.85 6.00
CA VAL A 216 -24.45 11.82 6.89
C VAL A 216 -25.27 10.59 6.51
N ASP A 217 -25.53 9.68 7.45
CA ASP A 217 -26.35 8.49 7.16
C ASP A 217 -27.85 8.78 7.21
N THR A 218 -28.66 7.80 6.79
CA THR A 218 -30.13 7.93 6.76
C THR A 218 -30.76 8.14 8.14
N ASN A 219 -29.98 8.01 9.21
CA ASN A 219 -30.37 8.27 10.60
C ASN A 219 -29.71 9.57 11.12
N SER A 220 -29.23 10.43 10.22
CA SER A 220 -28.51 11.68 10.46
C SER A 220 -27.16 11.52 11.19
N SER A 221 -26.55 10.33 11.20
CA SER A 221 -25.24 10.13 11.84
C SER A 221 -24.11 10.71 10.97
N TYR A 222 -23.52 11.82 11.41
CA TYR A 222 -22.34 12.40 10.79
C TYR A 222 -21.09 11.54 11.04
N LYS A 223 -20.35 11.23 9.96
CA LYS A 223 -19.12 10.44 9.97
C LYS A 223 -18.11 11.02 8.99
N TYR A 224 -16.81 10.83 9.21
CA TYR A 224 -15.78 11.38 8.33
C TYR A 224 -14.50 10.54 8.25
N ALA A 225 -13.71 10.77 7.21
CA ALA A 225 -12.31 10.38 7.06
C ALA A 225 -11.49 11.60 6.67
N ARG A 226 -10.20 11.63 7.00
CA ARG A 226 -9.22 12.63 6.54
C ARG A 226 -7.93 11.93 6.15
N TYR A 227 -7.31 12.38 5.06
CA TYR A 227 -6.04 11.90 4.54
C TYR A 227 -5.11 13.11 4.48
N ALA A 228 -4.08 13.13 5.33
CA ALA A 228 -3.14 14.25 5.46
C ALA A 228 -2.35 14.55 4.16
N HIS A 229 -2.34 13.61 3.21
CA HIS A 229 -1.87 13.83 1.85
C HIS A 229 -2.87 13.26 0.84
N PHE A 230 -3.19 14.05 -0.19
CA PHE A 230 -4.02 13.69 -1.33
C PHE A 230 -3.44 14.30 -2.62
N HIS A 231 -3.22 13.45 -3.62
CA HIS A 231 -2.71 13.83 -4.94
C HIS A 231 -3.39 13.02 -6.05
N VAL A 232 -3.57 13.65 -7.22
CA VAL A 232 -4.10 13.05 -8.44
C VAL A 232 -3.12 13.33 -9.59
N ALA A 233 -2.60 12.27 -10.21
CA ALA A 233 -1.68 12.39 -11.35
C ALA A 233 -2.39 12.94 -12.63
N ASP A 234 -1.66 13.12 -13.73
CA ASP A 234 -2.24 13.64 -14.98
C ASP A 234 -3.02 12.58 -15.81
N GLU A 235 -3.56 12.96 -16.97
CA GLU A 235 -4.27 12.01 -17.84
C GLU A 235 -3.37 10.90 -18.41
N SER A 236 -2.06 11.14 -18.59
CA SER A 236 -1.12 10.14 -19.09
C SER A 236 -0.87 9.03 -18.05
N GLU A 237 -0.88 9.38 -16.77
CA GLU A 237 -0.94 8.47 -15.63
C GLU A 237 -2.39 8.06 -15.26
N GLN A 238 -3.37 8.25 -16.15
CA GLN A 238 -4.80 7.92 -15.95
C GLN A 238 -5.39 8.44 -14.63
N TYR A 239 -4.95 9.62 -14.17
CA TYR A 239 -5.35 10.24 -12.90
C TYR A 239 -5.18 9.32 -11.68
N LYS A 240 -4.08 8.54 -11.66
CA LYS A 240 -3.66 7.70 -10.53
C LYS A 240 -3.76 8.45 -9.20
N LEU A 241 -4.48 7.84 -8.25
CA LEU A 241 -4.70 8.37 -6.91
C LEU A 241 -3.49 8.12 -6.00
N THR A 242 -3.11 9.10 -5.19
CA THR A 242 -2.16 8.90 -4.08
C THR A 242 -2.74 9.50 -2.79
N VAL A 243 -2.88 8.68 -1.74
CA VAL A 243 -3.41 9.09 -0.42
C VAL A 243 -2.62 8.51 0.74
N HIS A 244 -2.34 9.33 1.76
CA HIS A 244 -1.66 8.91 2.99
C HIS A 244 -2.16 9.67 4.22
N GLY A 245 -1.85 9.13 5.41
CA GLY A 245 -2.18 9.77 6.69
C GLY A 245 -3.66 9.74 7.01
N PHE A 246 -4.29 8.56 6.93
CA PHE A 246 -5.69 8.35 7.30
C PHE A 246 -5.96 8.66 8.78
N SER A 247 -7.12 9.27 9.03
CA SER A 247 -7.75 9.44 10.35
C SER A 247 -9.27 9.59 10.19
N GLY A 248 -10.06 9.36 11.24
CA GLY A 248 -11.50 9.67 11.24
C GLY A 248 -12.37 8.58 11.90
N THR A 249 -13.69 8.68 11.67
CA THR A 249 -14.71 7.76 12.21
C THR A 249 -15.26 6.77 11.17
N LEU A 250 -14.90 6.93 9.90
CA LEU A 250 -15.20 5.96 8.84
C LEU A 250 -14.18 4.82 8.83
N PRO A 251 -14.55 3.61 8.38
CA PRO A 251 -13.58 2.59 8.02
C PRO A 251 -12.69 3.10 6.87
N ASP A 252 -11.37 2.92 6.96
CA ASP A 252 -10.48 3.26 5.85
C ASP A 252 -10.71 2.32 4.67
N LYS A 253 -11.52 2.79 3.72
CA LYS A 253 -11.76 2.17 2.43
C LYS A 253 -11.05 2.91 1.31
N PHE A 254 -10.72 4.19 1.48
CA PHE A 254 -10.13 4.98 0.41
C PHE A 254 -8.64 4.63 0.20
N SER A 255 -7.92 4.23 1.25
CA SER A 255 -6.56 3.68 1.10
C SER A 255 -6.50 2.37 0.30
N LEU A 256 -7.61 1.63 0.17
CA LEU A 256 -7.69 0.46 -0.74
C LEU A 256 -7.64 0.86 -2.22
N HIS A 257 -7.92 2.13 -2.54
CA HIS A 257 -7.80 2.71 -3.87
C HIS A 257 -6.47 3.46 -4.10
N ASN A 258 -5.57 3.46 -3.11
CA ASN A 258 -4.28 4.13 -3.21
C ASN A 258 -3.41 3.50 -4.30
N ASN A 259 -2.82 4.34 -5.16
CA ASN A 259 -2.08 3.97 -6.38
C ASN A 259 -2.91 3.22 -7.45
N LEU A 260 -4.24 3.23 -7.36
CA LEU A 260 -5.10 2.80 -8.46
C LEU A 260 -5.37 3.95 -9.44
N TYR A 261 -5.60 3.59 -10.70
CA TYR A 261 -5.99 4.51 -11.77
C TYR A 261 -7.48 4.88 -11.68
N PHE A 262 -7.84 6.02 -12.27
CA PHE A 262 -9.25 6.35 -12.50
C PHE A 262 -9.81 5.53 -13.67
N TYR A 263 -11.10 5.19 -13.60
CA TYR A 263 -11.82 4.43 -14.61
C TYR A 263 -13.24 4.98 -14.78
N THR A 264 -13.75 4.91 -16.01
CA THR A 264 -15.15 5.20 -16.35
C THR A 264 -15.70 4.11 -17.26
N HIS A 265 -17.02 4.06 -17.47
CA HIS A 265 -17.67 3.00 -18.23
C HIS A 265 -17.28 2.92 -19.72
N ASP A 266 -16.61 3.94 -20.23
CA ASP A 266 -16.07 4.10 -21.58
C ASP A 266 -14.52 4.02 -21.62
N ARG A 267 -13.84 3.82 -20.48
CA ARG A 267 -12.38 3.64 -20.38
C ARG A 267 -11.92 2.54 -19.39
N ASP A 268 -12.81 1.65 -18.96
CA ASP A 268 -12.47 0.40 -18.25
C ASP A 268 -12.27 -0.74 -19.25
N ASN A 269 -11.06 -0.83 -19.81
CA ASN A 269 -10.66 -1.92 -20.71
C ASN A 269 -10.59 -3.32 -20.03
N SER A 270 -10.90 -3.42 -18.72
CA SER A 270 -10.87 -4.68 -17.97
C SER A 270 -12.26 -5.24 -17.62
N GLU A 271 -13.32 -4.46 -17.85
CA GLU A 271 -14.71 -4.69 -17.43
C GLU A 271 -14.94 -4.90 -15.91
N ARG A 272 -13.90 -4.82 -15.08
CA ARG A 272 -13.95 -5.22 -13.66
C ARG A 272 -14.81 -4.27 -12.84
N CYS A 273 -14.68 -2.96 -13.04
CA CYS A 273 -15.42 -1.98 -12.26
C CYS A 273 -16.87 -1.85 -12.74
N VAL A 274 -17.08 -1.88 -14.06
CA VAL A 274 -18.42 -1.73 -14.68
C VAL A 274 -19.36 -2.88 -14.30
N LYS A 275 -18.84 -4.10 -14.15
CA LYS A 275 -19.63 -5.28 -13.70
C LYS A 275 -19.92 -5.28 -12.20
N GLN A 276 -19.12 -4.59 -11.39
CA GLN A 276 -19.23 -4.61 -9.93
C GLN A 276 -20.11 -3.49 -9.36
N PHE A 277 -20.28 -2.39 -10.10
CA PHE A 277 -21.16 -1.27 -9.73
C PHE A 277 -22.11 -0.93 -10.89
N PRO A 278 -23.29 -1.59 -10.98
CA PRO A 278 -24.31 -1.30 -11.98
C PRO A 278 -24.79 0.16 -11.91
N ARG A 279 -25.35 0.66 -13.02
CA ARG A 279 -25.92 2.01 -13.08
C ARG A 279 -27.15 2.11 -12.19
N THR A 280 -27.06 2.91 -11.13
CA THR A 280 -28.16 3.39 -10.28
C THR A 280 -28.36 4.89 -10.49
#